data_AF-A0A6P6BSS4-F1
#
_entry.id   AF-A0A6P6BSS4-F1
#
_cell.length_a   1.000
_cell.length_b   1.000
_cell.length_c   1.000
_cell.angle_alpha   90.00
_cell.angle_beta   90.00
_cell.angle_gamma   90.00
#
_symmetry.space_group_name_H-M   'P 1'
#
loop_
_entity.id
_entity.type
_entity.pdbx_description
1 polymer ?
#
loop_
_entity_poly.entity_id
_entity_poly.type
_entity_poly.pdbx_seq_one_letter_code
_entity_poly.pdbx_strand_id
1 'polypeptide(L)'
;MSPGEPGLRLAQLPPPERDAGRRGGRGFLQLVQEGQVREACLSISSSAQDGQDCGSQYQVVAQSMWQVVQQALGDVGPSKELKLKLQLVVDAIEWTRDALQNTEEGGALWDGGVAAWGCQLERLLRTDAEARVPTWDQLDLYLKELDKAVGQGVGPQGAGQLGPHLGCVYKMCFQEVLLSRLSEVLSSCHHWESYDMLYTWGQTALFGQQGSFRSSSETLLGAPVPSQEPEADCLLNQLVFVTWMSQVQKTLVELIQEVLTECLEKVLICEWRNLATSPYHTLLDLFQLLEETINSVQHVGPPVAGWVQAMVLRR
;
A
#
# COMPACT_ATOMS: atom_id res chain seq x y z
N MET A 1 -22.75 5.23 34.64
CA MET A 1 -23.19 5.83 33.36
C MET A 1 -22.16 5.43 32.33
N SER A 2 -22.50 4.47 31.47
CA SER A 2 -21.62 3.92 30.44
C SER A 2 -22.17 4.29 29.06
N PRO A 3 -21.37 4.81 28.13
CA PRO A 3 -21.65 4.71 26.70
C PRO A 3 -20.97 3.42 26.19
N GLY A 4 -21.57 2.51 25.43
CA GLY A 4 -22.58 2.67 24.39
C GLY A 4 -21.93 2.33 23.05
N GLU A 5 -21.59 1.05 22.82
CA GLU A 5 -21.03 0.53 21.56
C GLU A 5 -22.02 0.70 20.39
N PRO A 6 -21.58 1.14 19.20
CA PRO A 6 -22.40 1.07 18.00
C PRO A 6 -22.16 -0.26 17.26
N GLY A 7 -23.11 -1.19 17.40
CA GLY A 7 -23.18 -2.41 16.61
C GLY A 7 -23.44 -2.11 15.13
N LEU A 8 -22.54 -2.61 14.27
CA LEU A 8 -22.70 -2.66 12.82
C LEU A 8 -23.95 -3.47 12.44
N ARG A 9 -24.94 -2.81 11.85
CA ARG A 9 -26.13 -3.45 11.30
C ARG A 9 -25.76 -4.20 10.01
N LEU A 10 -25.83 -5.53 10.06
CA LEU A 10 -25.94 -6.40 8.89
C LEU A 10 -27.07 -5.89 7.98
N ALA A 11 -26.71 -5.45 6.77
CA ALA A 11 -27.68 -5.20 5.71
C ALA A 11 -28.38 -6.52 5.38
N GLN A 12 -29.67 -6.61 5.74
CA GLN A 12 -30.51 -7.76 5.42
C GLN A 12 -30.76 -7.77 3.91
N LEU A 13 -30.50 -8.92 3.27
CA LEU A 13 -30.88 -9.22 1.89
C LEU A 13 -32.40 -9.10 1.71
N PRO A 14 -32.90 -8.61 0.56
CA PRO A 14 -34.33 -8.57 0.28
C PRO A 14 -34.92 -10.00 0.16
N PRO A 15 -36.23 -10.17 0.44
CA PRO A 15 -36.87 -11.49 0.44
C PRO A 15 -36.98 -12.07 -0.97
N PRO A 16 -37.10 -13.41 -1.11
CA PRO A 16 -37.10 -14.08 -2.41
C PRO A 16 -38.43 -13.86 -3.13
N GLU A 17 -38.42 -13.16 -4.25
CA GLU A 17 -39.52 -13.23 -5.21
C GLU A 17 -39.56 -14.64 -5.82
N ARG A 18 -40.74 -15.26 -5.70
CA ARG A 18 -41.03 -16.57 -6.26
C ARG A 18 -41.17 -16.44 -7.77
N ASP A 19 -40.16 -16.91 -8.50
CA ASP A 19 -40.36 -17.27 -9.90
C ASP A 19 -40.52 -18.79 -10.03
N ALA A 20 -41.69 -19.16 -10.52
CA ALA A 20 -42.11 -20.52 -10.76
C ALA A 20 -41.79 -20.91 -12.20
N GLY A 21 -40.88 -21.86 -12.41
CA GLY A 21 -40.98 -22.77 -13.56
C GLY A 21 -39.69 -23.10 -14.34
N ARG A 22 -39.23 -24.34 -14.08
CA ARG A 22 -38.64 -25.32 -15.03
C ARG A 22 -37.11 -25.40 -15.25
N ARG A 23 -36.65 -26.63 -14.95
CA ARG A 23 -35.42 -27.37 -15.31
C ARG A 23 -34.19 -27.14 -14.42
N GLY A 24 -34.12 -27.93 -13.34
CA GLY A 24 -32.93 -28.67 -12.89
C GLY A 24 -31.59 -27.95 -12.68
N GLY A 25 -31.52 -26.63 -12.81
CA GLY A 25 -30.34 -25.83 -12.51
C GLY A 25 -30.42 -25.26 -11.10
N ARG A 26 -29.29 -25.22 -10.40
CA ARG A 26 -29.15 -24.42 -9.18
C ARG A 26 -29.55 -22.97 -9.50
N GLY A 27 -30.37 -22.35 -8.65
CA GLY A 27 -30.77 -20.96 -8.84
C GLY A 27 -29.60 -19.99 -8.66
N PHE A 28 -29.64 -18.82 -9.32
CA PHE A 28 -28.60 -17.79 -9.24
C PHE A 28 -28.13 -17.49 -7.80
N LEU A 29 -29.06 -17.26 -6.88
CA LEU A 29 -28.74 -16.98 -5.47
C LEU A 29 -28.02 -18.14 -4.77
N GLN A 30 -28.32 -19.38 -5.15
CA GLN A 30 -27.64 -20.56 -4.61
C GLN A 30 -26.20 -20.64 -5.12
N LEU A 31 -25.98 -20.38 -6.42
CA LEU A 31 -24.64 -20.35 -7.01
C LEU A 31 -23.75 -19.29 -6.37
N VAL A 32 -24.29 -18.10 -6.09
CA VAL A 32 -23.59 -17.02 -5.39
C VAL A 32 -23.22 -17.44 -3.96
N GLN A 33 -24.15 -18.01 -3.20
CA GLN A 33 -23.88 -18.46 -1.82
C GLN A 33 -22.84 -19.58 -1.75
N GLU A 34 -22.83 -20.47 -2.73
CA GLU A 34 -21.87 -21.58 -2.83
C GLU A 34 -20.49 -21.11 -3.34
N GLY A 35 -20.34 -19.84 -3.77
CA GLY A 35 -19.11 -19.31 -4.35
C GLY A 35 -18.84 -19.80 -5.78
N GLN A 36 -19.86 -20.33 -6.47
CA GLN A 36 -19.79 -20.78 -7.86
C GLN A 36 -19.97 -19.60 -8.80
N VAL A 37 -18.96 -18.73 -8.83
CA VAL A 37 -19.08 -17.41 -9.46
C VAL A 37 -19.19 -17.49 -10.98
N ARG A 38 -18.46 -18.40 -11.60
CA ARG A 38 -18.51 -18.60 -13.06
C ARG A 38 -19.91 -19.03 -13.50
N GLU A 39 -20.49 -20.00 -12.82
CA GLU A 39 -21.84 -20.50 -13.07
C GLU A 39 -22.89 -19.42 -12.81
N ALA A 40 -22.70 -18.59 -11.78
CA ALA A 40 -23.56 -17.44 -11.53
C ALA A 40 -23.52 -16.44 -12.70
N CYS A 41 -22.33 -16.12 -13.22
CA CYS A 41 -22.17 -15.25 -14.39
C CYS A 41 -22.83 -15.84 -15.66
N LEU A 42 -22.72 -17.15 -15.89
CA LEU A 42 -23.37 -17.83 -17.01
C LEU A 42 -24.91 -17.77 -16.88
N SER A 43 -25.44 -17.94 -15.66
CA SER A 43 -26.87 -17.82 -15.39
C SER A 43 -27.39 -16.40 -15.64
N ILE A 44 -26.61 -15.37 -15.27
CA ILE A 44 -26.97 -13.98 -15.57
C ILE A 44 -26.98 -13.74 -17.08
N SER A 45 -25.98 -14.26 -17.78
CA SER A 45 -25.82 -14.04 -19.23
C SER A 45 -26.96 -14.66 -20.04
N SER A 46 -27.50 -15.80 -19.61
CA SER A 46 -28.72 -16.35 -20.21
C SER A 46 -29.94 -15.44 -20.00
N SER A 47 -30.06 -14.81 -18.83
CA SER A 47 -31.17 -13.87 -18.54
C SER A 47 -31.01 -12.52 -19.25
N ALA A 48 -29.78 -12.07 -19.49
CA ALA A 48 -29.48 -10.85 -20.24
C ALA A 48 -29.85 -10.98 -21.72
N GLN A 49 -29.75 -12.19 -22.30
CA GLN A 49 -30.23 -12.48 -23.66
C GLN A 49 -31.75 -12.31 -23.79
N ASP A 50 -32.48 -12.44 -22.68
CA ASP A 50 -33.93 -12.23 -22.61
C ASP A 50 -34.31 -10.74 -22.40
N GLY A 51 -33.33 -9.82 -22.46
CA GLY A 51 -33.55 -8.37 -22.41
C GLY A 51 -33.72 -7.78 -21.01
N GLN A 52 -33.37 -8.53 -19.95
CA GLN A 52 -33.39 -8.04 -18.57
C GLN A 52 -32.18 -7.16 -18.23
N ASP A 53 -32.38 -6.14 -17.38
CA ASP A 53 -31.27 -5.40 -16.78
C ASP A 53 -30.60 -6.23 -15.68
N CYS A 54 -29.40 -6.69 -15.98
CA CYS A 54 -28.61 -7.58 -15.12
C CYS A 54 -27.58 -6.85 -14.24
N GLY A 55 -27.53 -5.52 -14.25
CA GLY A 55 -26.51 -4.75 -13.52
C GLY A 55 -26.48 -5.05 -12.01
N SER A 56 -27.64 -5.19 -11.39
CA SER A 56 -27.77 -5.53 -9.96
C SER A 56 -27.26 -6.95 -9.64
N GLN A 57 -27.45 -7.91 -10.54
CA GLN A 57 -26.98 -9.28 -10.38
C GLN A 57 -25.46 -9.38 -10.48
N TYR A 58 -24.85 -8.63 -11.41
CA TYR A 58 -23.40 -8.52 -11.51
C TYR A 58 -22.77 -7.84 -10.28
N GLN A 59 -23.47 -6.88 -9.67
CA GLN A 59 -23.03 -6.28 -8.39
C GLN A 59 -23.06 -7.31 -7.24
N VAL A 60 -24.07 -8.17 -7.18
CA VAL A 60 -24.14 -9.27 -6.20
C VAL A 60 -22.99 -10.25 -6.39
N VAL A 61 -22.62 -10.54 -7.63
CA VAL A 61 -21.44 -11.37 -7.95
C VAL A 61 -20.15 -10.72 -7.45
N ALA A 62 -19.90 -9.45 -7.75
CA ALA A 62 -18.73 -8.71 -7.25
C ALA A 62 -18.66 -8.73 -5.72
N GLN A 63 -19.79 -8.51 -5.04
CA GLN A 63 -19.87 -8.52 -3.59
C GLN A 63 -19.56 -9.91 -3.00
N SER A 64 -20.03 -10.98 -3.66
CA SER A 64 -19.75 -12.35 -3.25
C SER A 64 -18.27 -12.71 -3.43
N MET A 65 -17.66 -12.32 -4.55
CA MET A 65 -16.22 -12.47 -4.74
C MET A 65 -15.46 -11.71 -3.65
N TRP A 66 -15.86 -10.46 -3.40
CA TRP A 66 -15.25 -9.62 -2.37
C TRP A 66 -15.31 -10.24 -0.97
N GLN A 67 -16.42 -10.88 -0.58
CA GLN A 67 -16.50 -11.56 0.72
C GLN A 67 -15.45 -12.66 0.88
N VAL A 68 -15.16 -13.42 -0.19
CA VAL A 68 -14.10 -14.44 -0.19
C VAL A 68 -12.73 -13.78 -0.05
N VAL A 69 -12.49 -12.69 -0.79
CA VAL A 69 -11.23 -11.93 -0.73
C VAL A 69 -11.02 -11.31 0.65
N GLN A 70 -12.05 -10.70 1.23
CA GLN A 70 -12.02 -10.09 2.54
C GLN A 70 -11.71 -11.11 3.64
N GLN A 71 -12.26 -12.33 3.54
CA GLN A 71 -11.93 -13.43 4.44
C GLN A 71 -10.45 -13.83 4.33
N ALA A 72 -9.88 -13.84 3.13
CA ALA A 72 -8.47 -14.14 2.90
C ALA A 72 -7.51 -13.03 3.33
N LEU A 73 -7.97 -11.77 3.31
CA LEU A 73 -7.23 -10.62 3.83
C LEU A 73 -7.40 -10.42 5.35
N GLY A 74 -8.27 -11.20 6.00
CA GLY A 74 -8.50 -11.15 7.44
C GLY A 74 -7.46 -11.94 8.22
N ASP A 75 -7.54 -11.85 9.56
CA ASP A 75 -6.65 -12.58 10.48
C ASP A 75 -6.96 -14.08 10.57
N VAL A 76 -8.04 -14.53 9.91
CA VAL A 76 -8.45 -15.93 9.92
C VAL A 76 -7.52 -16.67 8.97
N GLY A 77 -6.59 -17.43 9.55
CA GLY A 77 -5.58 -18.16 8.80
C GLY A 77 -6.14 -19.07 7.69
N PRO A 78 -5.30 -19.48 6.74
CA PRO A 78 -5.74 -20.13 5.50
C PRO A 78 -6.47 -21.44 5.75
N SER A 79 -7.79 -21.46 5.53
CA SER A 79 -8.58 -22.69 5.51
C SER A 79 -8.57 -23.34 4.13
N LYS A 80 -8.68 -24.67 4.08
CA LYS A 80 -8.77 -25.41 2.79
C LYS A 80 -9.98 -24.95 1.96
N GLU A 81 -11.08 -24.65 2.62
CA GLU A 81 -12.30 -24.16 1.97
C GLU A 81 -12.10 -22.77 1.37
N LEU A 82 -11.44 -21.86 2.10
CA LEU A 82 -11.17 -20.51 1.64
C LEU A 82 -10.24 -20.50 0.41
N LYS A 83 -9.20 -21.35 0.42
CA LYS A 83 -8.32 -21.52 -0.75
C LYS A 83 -9.08 -21.99 -1.99
N LEU A 84 -10.01 -22.92 -1.85
CA LEU A 84 -10.84 -23.40 -2.96
C LEU A 84 -11.75 -22.29 -3.48
N LYS A 85 -12.42 -21.55 -2.59
CA LYS A 85 -13.26 -20.41 -2.97
C LYS A 85 -12.47 -19.30 -3.66
N LEU A 86 -11.27 -18.99 -3.17
CA LEU A 86 -10.39 -18.02 -3.78
C LEU A 86 -9.95 -18.45 -5.19
N GLN A 87 -9.64 -19.74 -5.37
CA GLN A 87 -9.32 -20.29 -6.69
C GLN A 87 -10.50 -20.12 -7.66
N LEU A 88 -11.74 -20.38 -7.22
CA LEU A 88 -12.94 -20.15 -8.05
C LEU A 88 -13.11 -18.69 -8.46
N VAL A 89 -12.74 -17.75 -7.59
CA VAL A 89 -12.73 -16.31 -7.93
C VAL A 89 -11.67 -16.00 -8.99
N VAL A 90 -10.45 -16.54 -8.83
CA VAL A 90 -9.37 -16.36 -9.81
C VAL A 90 -9.74 -16.96 -11.16
N ASP A 91 -10.25 -18.20 -11.17
CA ASP A 91 -10.71 -18.89 -12.39
C ASP A 91 -11.82 -18.11 -13.09
N ALA A 92 -12.73 -17.48 -12.34
CA ALA A 92 -13.78 -16.64 -12.90
C ALA A 92 -13.21 -15.36 -13.54
N ILE A 93 -12.23 -14.71 -12.90
CA ILE A 93 -11.53 -13.53 -13.45
C ILE A 93 -10.78 -13.89 -14.74
N GLU A 94 -10.02 -14.97 -14.74
CA GLU A 94 -9.27 -15.45 -15.91
C GLU A 94 -10.22 -15.83 -17.06
N TRP A 95 -11.26 -16.60 -16.76
CA TRP A 95 -12.28 -16.95 -17.75
C TRP A 95 -12.92 -15.71 -18.38
N THR A 96 -13.24 -14.68 -17.60
CA THR A 96 -13.80 -13.45 -18.15
C THR A 96 -12.82 -12.68 -19.03
N ARG A 97 -11.54 -12.66 -18.65
CA ARG A 97 -10.47 -12.03 -19.45
C ARG A 97 -10.32 -12.74 -20.81
N ASP A 98 -10.30 -14.06 -20.80
CA ASP A 98 -10.20 -14.86 -22.02
C ASP A 98 -11.43 -14.70 -22.91
N ALA A 99 -12.63 -14.62 -22.32
CA ALA A 99 -13.86 -14.38 -23.06
C ALA A 99 -13.88 -12.99 -23.75
N LEU A 100 -13.36 -11.96 -23.08
CA LEU A 100 -13.22 -10.60 -23.62
C LEU A 100 -12.20 -10.52 -24.77
N GLN A 101 -11.07 -11.24 -24.67
CA GLN A 101 -10.01 -11.21 -25.69
C GLN A 101 -10.36 -11.99 -26.96
N ASN A 102 -11.17 -13.05 -26.86
CA ASN A 102 -11.48 -13.95 -27.97
C ASN A 102 -12.75 -13.57 -28.76
N THR A 103 -13.43 -12.48 -28.40
CA THR A 103 -14.67 -12.07 -29.07
C THR A 103 -14.38 -11.00 -30.14
N GLU A 104 -14.10 -11.43 -31.38
CA GLU A 104 -13.82 -10.54 -32.52
C GLU A 104 -15.06 -9.77 -33.04
N GLU A 105 -16.28 -10.13 -32.61
CA GLU A 105 -17.52 -9.47 -33.06
C GLU A 105 -18.48 -9.17 -31.88
N GLY A 106 -18.56 -7.89 -31.49
CA GLY A 106 -19.82 -7.29 -31.03
C GLY A 106 -20.47 -7.80 -29.74
N GLY A 107 -19.71 -8.13 -28.70
CA GLY A 107 -20.24 -8.54 -27.39
C GLY A 107 -20.74 -7.39 -26.49
N ALA A 108 -21.55 -6.45 -26.98
CA ALA A 108 -22.03 -5.29 -26.18
C ALA A 108 -22.76 -5.68 -24.86
N LEU A 109 -23.30 -6.90 -24.80
CA LEU A 109 -23.95 -7.48 -23.60
C LEU A 109 -22.94 -7.95 -22.54
N TRP A 110 -21.80 -8.50 -22.96
CA TRP A 110 -20.77 -9.02 -22.05
C TRP A 110 -19.83 -7.93 -21.58
N ASP A 111 -19.47 -7.02 -22.48
CA ASP A 111 -18.54 -5.92 -22.21
C ASP A 111 -19.06 -5.02 -21.08
N GLY A 112 -20.36 -4.72 -21.05
CA GLY A 112 -20.96 -3.90 -19.99
C GLY A 112 -21.04 -4.61 -18.63
N GLY A 113 -21.54 -5.85 -18.59
CA GLY A 113 -21.78 -6.57 -17.33
C GLY A 113 -20.50 -7.06 -16.65
N VAL A 114 -19.56 -7.60 -17.44
CA VAL A 114 -18.28 -8.11 -16.94
C VAL A 114 -17.35 -6.98 -16.52
N ALA A 115 -17.26 -5.91 -17.30
CA ALA A 115 -16.50 -4.73 -16.90
C ALA A 115 -17.11 -4.10 -15.63
N ALA A 116 -18.44 -4.07 -15.49
CA ALA A 116 -19.09 -3.50 -14.32
C ALA A 116 -18.72 -4.23 -13.01
N TRP A 117 -18.79 -5.57 -12.95
CA TRP A 117 -18.41 -6.28 -11.73
C TRP A 117 -16.91 -6.27 -11.49
N GLY A 118 -16.08 -6.32 -12.55
CA GLY A 118 -14.62 -6.19 -12.44
C GLY A 118 -14.20 -4.85 -11.83
N CYS A 119 -14.72 -3.73 -12.36
CA CYS A 119 -14.49 -2.40 -11.80
C CYS A 119 -15.03 -2.26 -10.37
N GLN A 120 -16.14 -2.94 -10.04
CA GLN A 120 -16.67 -2.95 -8.68
C GLN A 120 -15.74 -3.70 -7.72
N LEU A 121 -15.17 -4.83 -8.13
CA LEU A 121 -14.22 -5.59 -7.32
C LEU A 121 -12.92 -4.80 -7.09
N GLU A 122 -12.37 -4.18 -8.13
CA GLU A 122 -11.21 -3.28 -8.02
C GLU A 122 -11.46 -2.11 -7.08
N ARG A 123 -12.65 -1.51 -7.14
CA ARG A 123 -13.04 -0.44 -6.21
C ARG A 123 -13.06 -0.94 -4.77
N LEU A 124 -13.60 -2.13 -4.51
CA LEU A 124 -13.64 -2.74 -3.18
C LEU A 124 -12.23 -3.06 -2.65
N LEU A 125 -11.35 -3.58 -3.50
CA LEU A 125 -9.93 -3.79 -3.17
C LEU A 125 -9.24 -2.48 -2.79
N ARG A 126 -9.47 -1.41 -3.56
CA ARG A 126 -8.92 -0.08 -3.25
C ARG A 126 -9.47 0.47 -1.93
N THR A 127 -10.77 0.36 -1.68
CA THR A 127 -11.37 0.83 -0.41
C THR A 127 -10.81 0.07 0.81
N ASP A 128 -10.54 -1.23 0.68
CA ASP A 128 -9.89 -1.99 1.76
C ASP A 128 -8.43 -1.56 1.97
N ALA A 129 -7.68 -1.33 0.88
CA ALA A 129 -6.34 -0.77 0.97
C ALA A 129 -6.34 0.61 1.67
N GLU A 130 -7.27 1.49 1.32
CA GLU A 130 -7.49 2.79 1.97
C GLU A 130 -7.78 2.67 3.47
N ALA A 131 -8.57 1.66 3.88
CA ALA A 131 -8.89 1.43 5.27
C ALA A 131 -7.71 0.88 6.08
N ARG A 132 -6.76 0.20 5.44
CA ARG A 132 -5.59 -0.40 6.09
C ARG A 132 -4.38 0.51 6.17
N VAL A 133 -4.23 1.44 5.23
CA VAL A 133 -3.16 2.44 5.31
C VAL A 133 -3.56 3.48 6.37
N PRO A 134 -2.75 3.66 7.44
CA PRO A 134 -3.09 4.58 8.51
C PRO A 134 -3.19 6.02 8.01
N THR A 135 -3.92 6.84 8.76
CA THR A 135 -3.89 8.30 8.60
C THR A 135 -2.78 8.88 9.49
N TRP A 136 -2.21 10.00 9.06
CA TRP A 136 -1.08 10.61 9.78
C TRP A 136 -1.59 11.74 10.69
N ASP A 137 -1.17 11.69 11.96
CA ASP A 137 -1.34 12.78 12.94
C ASP A 137 0.02 13.18 13.51
N GLN A 138 0.76 12.20 14.01
CA GLN A 138 2.14 12.33 14.51
C GLN A 138 3.05 11.38 13.74
N LEU A 139 4.15 11.92 13.18
CA LEU A 139 5.01 11.20 12.25
C LEU A 139 5.60 9.92 12.85
N ASP A 140 6.12 9.96 14.07
CA ASP A 140 6.78 8.82 14.71
C ASP A 140 5.83 7.62 14.92
N LEU A 141 4.59 7.91 15.30
CA LEU A 141 3.55 6.90 15.48
C LEU A 141 3.06 6.41 14.13
N TYR A 142 2.86 7.32 13.18
CA TYR A 142 2.43 7.02 11.82
C TYR A 142 3.39 6.04 11.14
N LEU A 143 4.71 6.27 11.17
CA LEU A 143 5.69 5.38 10.54
C LEU A 143 5.67 3.97 11.13
N LYS A 144 5.48 3.83 12.44
CA LYS A 144 5.36 2.52 13.11
C LYS A 144 4.11 1.76 12.70
N GLU A 145 2.98 2.45 12.59
CA GLU A 145 1.73 1.85 12.11
C GLU A 145 1.81 1.54 10.60
N LEU A 146 2.52 2.36 9.84
CA LEU A 146 2.76 2.16 8.41
C LEU A 146 3.56 0.89 8.14
N ASP A 147 4.62 0.63 8.92
CA ASP A 147 5.40 -0.62 8.82
C ASP A 147 4.53 -1.86 9.04
N LYS A 148 3.67 -1.82 10.06
CA LYS A 148 2.72 -2.90 10.33
C LYS A 148 1.73 -3.06 9.17
N ALA A 149 1.18 -1.96 8.66
CA ALA A 149 0.24 -1.96 7.56
C ALA A 149 0.85 -2.52 6.27
N VAL A 150 2.10 -2.16 5.94
CA VAL A 150 2.82 -2.72 4.78
C VAL A 150 3.05 -4.22 4.97
N GLY A 151 3.49 -4.65 6.15
CA GLY A 151 3.71 -6.07 6.46
C GLY A 151 2.42 -6.90 6.39
N GLN A 152 1.32 -6.39 6.93
CA GLN A 152 0.02 -7.07 6.93
C GLN A 152 -0.69 -7.01 5.57
N GLY A 153 -0.60 -5.87 4.87
CA GLY A 153 -1.30 -5.66 3.61
C GLY A 153 -0.60 -6.31 2.43
N VAL A 154 0.71 -6.09 2.28
CA VAL A 154 1.47 -6.51 1.09
C VAL A 154 2.24 -7.82 1.33
N GLY A 155 2.43 -8.18 2.59
CA GLY A 155 3.16 -9.39 2.99
C GLY A 155 2.37 -10.69 2.84
N PRO A 156 2.94 -11.80 3.36
CA PRO A 156 2.38 -13.14 3.21
C PRO A 156 0.96 -13.30 3.78
N GLN A 157 0.64 -12.53 4.82
CA GLN A 157 -0.67 -12.57 5.49
C GLN A 157 -1.74 -11.71 4.79
N GLY A 158 -1.36 -10.84 3.86
CA GLY A 158 -2.30 -10.03 3.07
C GLY A 158 -2.32 -10.48 1.61
N ALA A 159 -1.74 -9.67 0.73
CA ALA A 159 -1.68 -9.92 -0.71
C ALA A 159 -1.11 -11.31 -1.06
N GLY A 160 -0.20 -11.85 -0.24
CA GLY A 160 0.34 -13.20 -0.44
C GLY A 160 -0.71 -14.32 -0.33
N GLN A 161 -1.77 -14.13 0.45
CA GLN A 161 -2.87 -15.09 0.58
C GLN A 161 -3.78 -15.11 -0.66
N LEU A 162 -3.83 -14.01 -1.41
CA LEU A 162 -4.70 -13.83 -2.57
C LEU A 162 -4.19 -14.51 -3.85
N GLY A 163 -3.02 -15.15 -3.79
CA GLY A 163 -2.38 -15.74 -4.97
C GLY A 163 -1.83 -14.68 -5.94
N PRO A 164 -1.20 -15.12 -7.05
CA PRO A 164 -0.38 -14.24 -7.88
C PRO A 164 -1.20 -13.14 -8.59
N HIS A 165 -2.37 -13.47 -9.13
CA HIS A 165 -3.16 -12.53 -9.93
C HIS A 165 -3.87 -11.48 -9.08
N LEU A 166 -4.72 -11.92 -8.16
CA LEU A 166 -5.46 -11.01 -7.29
C LEU A 166 -4.54 -10.31 -6.28
N GLY A 167 -3.50 -11.00 -5.80
CA GLY A 167 -2.46 -10.40 -4.99
C GLY A 167 -1.76 -9.27 -5.72
N CYS A 168 -1.39 -9.43 -7.00
CA CYS A 168 -0.76 -8.36 -7.79
C CYS A 168 -1.65 -7.11 -7.86
N VAL A 169 -2.93 -7.26 -8.21
CA VAL A 169 -3.89 -6.14 -8.27
C VAL A 169 -4.01 -5.45 -6.92
N TYR A 170 -4.16 -6.21 -5.84
CA TYR A 170 -4.25 -5.65 -4.49
C TYR A 170 -2.96 -4.94 -4.07
N LYS A 171 -1.78 -5.49 -4.37
CA LYS A 171 -0.49 -4.84 -4.11
C LYS A 171 -0.40 -3.49 -4.82
N MET A 172 -0.83 -3.41 -6.08
CA MET A 172 -0.85 -2.15 -6.82
C MET A 172 -1.77 -1.12 -6.15
N CYS A 173 -3.02 -1.49 -5.83
CA CYS A 173 -3.95 -0.59 -5.12
C CYS A 173 -3.37 -0.11 -3.79
N PHE A 174 -2.77 -1.01 -3.00
CA PHE A 174 -2.16 -0.67 -1.73
C PHE A 174 -0.99 0.30 -1.89
N GLN A 175 -0.11 0.06 -2.87
CA GLN A 175 1.04 0.93 -3.13
C GLN A 175 0.63 2.31 -3.65
N GLU A 176 -0.41 2.41 -4.49
CA GLU A 176 -0.98 3.68 -4.94
C GLU A 176 -1.52 4.51 -3.77
N VAL A 177 -2.31 3.89 -2.89
CA VAL A 177 -2.86 4.53 -1.70
C VAL A 177 -1.74 4.97 -0.76
N LEU A 178 -0.77 4.09 -0.52
CA LEU A 178 0.39 4.37 0.31
C LEU A 178 1.18 5.59 -0.20
N LEU A 179 1.46 5.65 -1.51
CA LEU A 179 2.12 6.80 -2.13
C LEU A 179 1.31 8.09 -2.00
N SER A 180 -0.01 8.02 -2.18
CA SER A 180 -0.89 9.17 -2.01
C SER A 180 -0.78 9.72 -0.59
N ARG A 181 -0.86 8.84 0.42
CA ARG A 181 -0.74 9.24 1.84
C ARG A 181 0.63 9.79 2.17
N LEU A 182 1.70 9.15 1.71
CA LEU A 182 3.06 9.64 1.90
C LEU A 182 3.26 11.02 1.25
N SER A 183 2.65 11.27 0.09
CA SER A 183 2.71 12.56 -0.59
C SER A 183 1.94 13.65 0.17
N GLU A 184 0.80 13.31 0.78
CA GLU A 184 0.06 14.21 1.68
C GLU A 184 0.93 14.58 2.92
N VAL A 185 1.62 13.60 3.51
CA VAL A 185 2.55 13.87 4.63
C VAL A 185 3.66 14.83 4.18
N LEU A 186 4.27 14.59 3.03
CA LEU A 186 5.31 15.48 2.49
C LEU A 186 4.82 16.92 2.33
N SER A 187 3.59 17.12 1.83
CA SER A 187 3.05 18.49 1.68
C SER A 187 2.80 19.23 2.99
N SER A 188 2.74 18.49 4.11
CA SER A 188 2.37 19.03 5.42
C SER A 188 3.56 19.17 6.38
N CYS A 189 4.68 18.51 6.07
CA CYS A 189 5.92 18.63 6.83
C CYS A 189 6.76 19.82 6.33
N HIS A 190 7.31 20.61 7.25
CA HIS A 190 8.22 21.72 6.93
C HIS A 190 9.55 21.64 7.68
N HIS A 191 9.72 20.64 8.54
CA HIS A 191 10.93 20.43 9.32
C HIS A 191 11.80 19.35 8.67
N TRP A 192 13.11 19.62 8.59
CA TRP A 192 14.06 18.70 7.96
C TRP A 192 14.13 17.36 8.71
N GLU A 193 13.92 17.35 10.04
CA GLU A 193 13.87 16.11 10.84
C GLU A 193 12.73 15.18 10.41
N SER A 194 11.59 15.75 9.99
CA SER A 194 10.46 14.95 9.47
C SER A 194 10.80 14.29 8.14
N TYR A 195 11.49 15.02 7.26
CA TYR A 195 11.97 14.48 5.99
C TYR A 195 13.07 13.43 6.20
N ASP A 196 13.94 13.62 7.18
CA ASP A 196 14.95 12.64 7.58
C ASP A 196 14.32 11.31 8.03
N MET A 197 13.31 11.39 8.88
CA MET A 197 12.55 10.22 9.35
C MET A 197 11.84 9.49 8.20
N LEU A 198 11.18 10.24 7.31
CA LEU A 198 10.50 9.69 6.14
C LEU A 198 11.48 9.01 5.18
N TYR A 199 12.63 9.63 4.94
CA TYR A 199 13.67 9.11 4.06
C TYR A 199 14.31 7.84 4.65
N THR A 200 14.62 7.84 5.95
CA THR A 200 15.17 6.68 6.66
C THR A 200 14.19 5.51 6.67
N TRP A 201 12.91 5.77 6.93
CA TRP A 201 11.87 4.76 6.81
C TRP A 201 11.78 4.20 5.38
N GLY A 202 11.72 5.08 4.37
CA GLY A 202 11.63 4.69 2.97
C GLY A 202 12.84 3.86 2.52
N GLN A 203 14.05 4.22 2.95
CA GLN A 203 15.25 3.41 2.71
C GLN A 203 15.11 2.01 3.31
N THR A 204 14.66 1.91 4.55
CA THR A 204 14.50 0.63 5.25
C THR A 204 13.42 -0.23 4.58
N ALA A 205 12.27 0.36 4.22
CA ALA A 205 11.14 -0.34 3.65
C ALA A 205 11.37 -0.80 2.19
N LEU A 206 12.19 -0.06 1.42
CA LEU A 206 12.42 -0.32 -0.01
C LEU A 206 13.73 -1.04 -0.32
N PHE A 207 14.76 -0.81 0.50
CA PHE A 207 16.13 -1.26 0.25
C PHE A 207 16.77 -1.97 1.45
N GLY A 208 16.11 -1.96 2.61
CA GLY A 208 16.59 -2.67 3.79
C GLY A 208 16.52 -4.19 3.57
N GLN A 209 17.64 -4.88 3.77
CA GLN A 209 17.65 -6.34 3.83
C GLN A 209 16.66 -6.77 4.92
N GLN A 210 15.62 -7.48 4.52
CA GLN A 210 14.54 -7.96 5.40
C GLN A 210 15.03 -9.15 6.25
N GLY A 211 16.04 -8.91 7.10
CA GLY A 211 16.58 -9.89 8.06
C GLY A 211 16.06 -9.73 9.49
N SER A 212 15.15 -8.77 9.75
CA SER A 212 14.73 -8.44 11.12
C SER A 212 13.26 -8.02 11.21
N PHE A 213 12.35 -8.68 10.49
CA PHE A 213 10.96 -8.67 10.94
C PHE A 213 10.87 -9.64 12.12
N ARG A 214 10.96 -9.05 13.31
CA ARG A 214 10.91 -9.65 14.64
C ARG A 214 9.68 -10.55 14.81
N SER A 215 9.79 -11.81 14.40
CA SER A 215 8.89 -12.91 14.77
C SER A 215 9.73 -14.02 15.39
N SER A 216 9.70 -14.06 16.71
CA SER A 216 9.85 -15.23 17.59
C SER A 216 10.32 -16.54 16.94
N SER A 217 11.60 -16.89 17.13
CA SER A 217 12.01 -18.29 17.27
C SER A 217 13.35 -18.39 17.99
N GLU A 218 13.32 -18.31 19.33
CA GLU A 218 14.37 -18.87 20.18
C GLU A 218 14.28 -20.40 20.11
N THR A 219 14.90 -21.03 19.11
CA THR A 219 15.37 -22.44 19.02
C THR A 219 15.62 -22.71 17.53
N LEU A 220 16.75 -23.21 17.03
CA LEU A 220 17.70 -24.20 17.53
C LEU A 220 19.07 -23.98 16.86
N LEU A 221 20.11 -24.23 17.64
CA LEU A 221 21.51 -24.35 17.24
C LEU A 221 21.72 -25.33 16.07
N GLY A 222 22.52 -24.90 15.09
CA GLY A 222 23.54 -25.75 14.45
C GLY A 222 23.21 -26.34 13.08
N ALA A 223 23.52 -25.61 12.02
CA ALA A 223 24.10 -26.15 10.77
C ALA A 223 24.62 -25.00 9.88
N PRO A 224 25.81 -25.13 9.26
CA PRO A 224 26.25 -24.20 8.22
C PRO A 224 25.65 -24.64 6.87
N VAL A 225 24.85 -23.78 6.24
CA VAL A 225 24.25 -24.02 4.91
C VAL A 225 24.58 -22.81 4.03
N PRO A 226 24.94 -23.03 2.75
CA PRO A 226 25.82 -22.15 2.01
C PRO A 226 25.11 -20.90 1.48
N SER A 227 25.93 -19.89 1.26
CA SER A 227 25.69 -18.63 0.56
C SER A 227 24.95 -18.79 -0.77
N GLN A 228 23.63 -18.75 -0.71
CA GLN A 228 22.75 -18.09 -1.67
C GLN A 228 21.69 -17.40 -0.80
N GLU A 229 21.93 -16.14 -0.43
CA GLU A 229 20.86 -15.31 0.12
C GLU A 229 19.77 -15.26 -0.97
N PRO A 230 18.54 -15.75 -0.71
CA PRO A 230 17.44 -15.37 -1.57
C PRO A 230 17.37 -13.84 -1.48
N GLU A 231 17.39 -13.15 -2.62
CA GLU A 231 17.06 -11.73 -2.67
C GLU A 231 15.80 -11.56 -1.80
N ALA A 232 15.94 -10.88 -0.66
CA ALA A 232 14.82 -10.65 0.22
C ALA A 232 13.84 -9.79 -0.57
N ASP A 233 12.81 -10.42 -1.13
CA ASP A 233 11.82 -9.77 -1.98
C ASP A 233 11.24 -8.58 -1.23
N CYS A 234 11.59 -7.39 -1.67
CA CYS A 234 11.06 -6.16 -1.11
C CYS A 234 9.53 -6.19 -1.28
N LEU A 235 8.79 -5.97 -0.20
CA LEU A 235 7.31 -5.99 -0.26
C LEU A 235 6.80 -4.89 -1.19
N LEU A 236 7.47 -3.74 -1.16
CA LEU A 236 7.15 -2.58 -1.97
C LEU A 236 7.89 -2.62 -3.30
N ASN A 237 7.21 -2.25 -4.38
CA ASN A 237 7.82 -2.16 -5.70
C ASN A 237 8.73 -0.94 -5.77
N GLN A 238 10.05 -1.16 -5.82
CA GLN A 238 11.04 -0.10 -5.87
C GLN A 238 10.78 0.89 -7.01
N LEU A 239 10.40 0.42 -8.21
CA LEU A 239 10.16 1.30 -9.37
C LEU A 239 9.04 2.32 -9.12
N VAL A 240 8.05 1.95 -8.31
CA VAL A 240 6.91 2.81 -7.97
C VAL A 240 7.34 3.91 -6.98
N PHE A 241 8.27 3.61 -6.07
CA PHE A 241 8.68 4.51 -5.00
C PHE A 241 9.97 5.30 -5.27
N VAL A 242 10.74 4.97 -6.31
CA VAL A 242 11.99 5.68 -6.66
C VAL A 242 11.75 7.18 -6.87
N THR A 243 10.68 7.56 -7.57
CA THR A 243 10.34 8.98 -7.80
C THR A 243 10.02 9.69 -6.49
N TRP A 244 9.26 9.04 -5.61
CA TRP A 244 8.93 9.58 -4.29
C TRP A 244 10.18 9.74 -3.43
N MET A 245 11.05 8.72 -3.34
CA MET A 245 12.32 8.78 -2.60
C MET A 245 13.24 9.89 -3.09
N SER A 246 13.35 10.07 -4.42
CA SER A 246 14.13 11.15 -5.03
C SER A 246 13.60 12.53 -4.62
N GLN A 247 12.28 12.69 -4.58
CA GLN A 247 11.64 13.93 -4.14
C GLN A 247 11.90 14.21 -2.65
N VAL A 248 11.80 13.20 -1.77
CA VAL A 248 12.13 13.34 -0.35
C VAL A 248 13.59 13.74 -0.18
N GLN A 249 14.51 13.04 -0.86
CA GLN A 249 15.94 13.32 -0.81
C GLN A 249 16.26 14.75 -1.22
N LYS A 250 15.72 15.21 -2.36
CA LYS A 250 15.95 16.54 -2.87
C LYS A 250 15.46 17.61 -1.89
N THR A 251 14.23 17.45 -1.40
CA THR A 251 13.61 18.42 -0.49
C THR A 251 14.34 18.45 0.86
N LEU A 252 14.78 17.29 1.36
CA LEU A 252 15.59 17.20 2.58
C LEU A 252 16.87 18.02 2.47
N VAL A 253 17.60 17.88 1.35
CA VAL A 253 18.82 18.67 1.11
C VAL A 253 18.53 20.17 1.01
N GLU A 254 17.43 20.56 0.35
CA GLU A 254 16.99 21.96 0.26
C GLU A 254 16.68 22.55 1.65
N LEU A 255 15.95 21.83 2.49
CA LEU A 255 15.65 22.27 3.87
C LEU A 255 16.90 22.39 4.74
N ILE A 256 17.83 21.42 4.63
CA ILE A 256 19.12 21.50 5.35
C ILE A 256 19.91 22.72 4.88
N GLN A 257 19.90 23.02 3.58
CA GLN A 257 20.55 24.20 3.02
C GLN A 257 19.94 25.50 3.57
N GLU A 258 18.61 25.58 3.63
CA GLU A 258 17.90 26.75 4.18
C GLU A 258 18.26 26.98 5.64
N VAL A 259 18.20 25.93 6.47
CA VAL A 259 18.57 26.00 7.90
C VAL A 259 20.03 26.42 8.07
N LEU A 260 20.95 25.83 7.29
CA LEU A 260 22.36 26.21 7.34
C LEU A 260 22.56 27.69 6.94
N THR A 261 21.87 28.15 5.90
CA THR A 261 21.96 29.54 5.44
C THR A 261 21.48 30.51 6.51
N GLU A 262 20.33 30.22 7.14
CA GLU A 262 19.79 31.04 8.22
C GLU A 262 20.74 31.08 9.43
N CYS A 263 21.33 29.94 9.81
CA CYS A 263 22.31 29.87 10.89
C CYS A 263 23.59 30.66 10.57
N LEU A 264 24.10 30.56 9.34
CA LEU A 264 25.26 31.33 8.88
C LEU A 264 24.98 32.84 8.91
N GLU A 265 23.82 33.28 8.41
CA GLU A 265 23.40 34.68 8.47
C GLU A 265 23.34 35.19 9.91
N LYS A 266 22.79 34.41 10.85
CA LYS A 266 22.76 34.76 12.27
C LYS A 266 24.16 34.92 12.84
N VAL A 267 25.09 34.00 12.56
CA VAL A 267 26.49 34.08 13.01
C VAL A 267 27.17 35.35 12.47
N LEU A 268 26.99 35.66 11.18
CA LEU A 268 27.56 36.84 10.54
C LEU A 268 26.94 38.17 11.04
N ILE A 269 25.62 38.22 11.27
CA ILE A 269 24.95 39.40 11.84
C ILE A 269 25.41 39.63 13.29
N CYS A 270 25.56 38.57 14.07
CA CYS A 270 26.10 38.64 15.43
C CYS A 270 27.53 39.16 15.44
N GLU A 271 28.38 38.73 14.51
CA GLU A 271 29.73 39.29 14.32
C GLU A 271 29.67 40.78 14.00
N TRP A 272 28.82 41.19 13.05
CA TRP A 272 28.68 42.59 12.66
C TRP A 272 28.20 43.48 13.83
N ARG A 273 27.33 42.98 14.71
CA ARG A 273 26.94 43.71 15.93
C ARG A 273 28.05 43.74 17.00
N ASN A 274 28.91 42.74 17.03
CA ASN A 274 29.93 42.53 18.07
C ASN A 274 31.36 42.83 17.59
N LEU A 275 31.50 43.60 16.50
CA LEU A 275 32.72 43.97 15.75
C LEU A 275 33.90 44.50 16.60
N ALA A 276 33.71 44.76 17.90
CA ALA A 276 34.72 45.29 18.80
C ALA A 276 35.53 44.24 19.59
N THR A 277 35.19 42.94 19.56
CA THR A 277 35.63 42.02 20.64
C THR A 277 36.56 40.87 20.25
N SER A 278 36.35 40.12 19.14
CA SER A 278 37.32 39.12 18.63
C SER A 278 36.80 38.39 17.37
N PRO A 279 37.48 38.47 16.21
CA PRO A 279 37.08 37.75 14.98
C PRO A 279 37.35 36.24 15.02
N TYR A 280 38.17 35.76 15.98
CA TYR A 280 38.53 34.35 16.08
C TYR A 280 37.38 33.46 16.55
N HIS A 281 36.46 33.99 17.36
CA HIS A 281 35.31 33.21 17.86
C HIS A 281 34.30 32.93 16.74
N THR A 282 34.03 33.92 15.89
CA THR A 282 33.12 33.75 14.75
C THR A 282 33.63 32.70 13.75
N LEU A 283 34.93 32.70 13.45
CA LEU A 283 35.52 31.67 12.59
C LEU A 283 35.34 30.26 13.18
N LEU A 284 35.52 30.10 14.48
CA LEU A 284 35.30 28.83 15.16
C LEU A 284 33.83 28.39 15.08
N ASP A 285 32.91 29.30 15.36
CA ASP A 285 31.46 29.06 15.30
C ASP A 285 31.01 28.65 13.89
N LEU A 286 31.59 29.26 12.85
CA LEU A 286 31.36 28.89 11.45
C LEU A 286 31.84 27.47 11.15
N PHE A 287 33.07 27.12 11.51
CA PHE A 287 33.59 25.76 11.28
C PHE A 287 32.79 24.71 12.03
N GLN A 288 32.43 25.00 13.28
CA GLN A 288 31.64 24.10 14.10
C GLN A 288 30.23 23.89 13.50
N LEU A 289 29.57 24.96 13.05
CA LEU A 289 28.25 24.86 12.40
C LEU A 289 28.29 24.00 11.13
N LEU A 290 29.32 24.17 10.30
CA LEU A 290 29.50 23.39 9.07
C LEU A 290 29.78 21.92 9.38
N GLU A 291 30.62 21.65 10.39
CA GLU A 291 30.93 20.30 10.85
C GLU A 291 29.69 19.61 11.45
N GLU A 292 28.94 20.29 12.32
CA GLU A 292 27.70 19.78 12.91
C GLU A 292 26.66 19.43 11.83
N THR A 293 26.52 20.27 10.80
CA THR A 293 25.59 20.03 9.68
C THR A 293 25.99 18.81 8.84
N ILE A 294 27.29 18.60 8.60
CA ILE A 294 27.76 17.39 7.90
C ILE A 294 27.51 16.15 8.78
N ASN A 295 27.80 16.24 10.07
CA ASN A 295 27.67 15.12 11.01
C ASN A 295 26.21 14.73 11.24
N SER A 296 25.28 15.69 11.23
CA SER A 296 23.85 15.45 11.46
C SER A 296 23.14 14.66 10.37
N VAL A 297 23.78 14.44 9.21
CA VAL A 297 23.19 13.70 8.08
C VAL A 297 23.97 12.43 7.72
N GLN A 298 25.02 12.08 8.46
CA GLN A 298 25.83 10.91 8.15
C GLN A 298 25.06 9.60 8.33
N HIS A 299 24.13 9.53 9.30
CA HIS A 299 23.30 8.34 9.54
C HIS A 299 22.33 8.04 8.40
N VAL A 300 22.00 9.05 7.60
CA VAL A 300 21.08 8.99 6.45
C VAL A 300 21.70 8.28 5.24
N GLY A 301 23.03 8.20 5.23
CA GLY A 301 23.80 7.47 4.23
C GLY A 301 24.26 8.30 3.03
N PRO A 302 25.00 7.66 2.10
CA PRO A 302 25.76 8.34 1.05
C PRO A 302 24.99 9.30 0.13
N PRO A 303 23.73 9.01 -0.29
CA PRO A 303 23.02 9.88 -1.22
C PRO A 303 22.72 11.28 -0.65
N VAL A 304 22.39 11.38 0.63
CA VAL A 304 22.13 12.67 1.31
C VAL A 304 23.42 13.25 1.86
N ALA A 305 24.22 12.46 2.58
CA ALA A 305 25.46 12.93 3.19
C ALA A 305 26.46 13.48 2.16
N GLY A 306 26.59 12.82 1.00
CA GLY A 306 27.47 13.28 -0.07
C GLY A 306 27.01 14.60 -0.70
N TRP A 307 25.70 14.82 -0.81
CA TRP A 307 25.14 16.08 -1.35
C TRP A 307 25.32 17.23 -0.36
N VAL A 308 25.05 17.00 0.93
CA VAL A 308 25.26 17.99 1.99
C VAL A 308 26.75 18.33 2.11
N GLN A 309 27.64 17.34 2.06
CA GLN A 309 29.08 17.57 2.05
C GLN A 309 29.52 18.39 0.82
N ALA A 310 29.02 18.06 -0.38
CA ALA A 310 29.32 18.81 -1.59
C ALA A 310 28.77 20.26 -1.56
N MET A 311 27.62 20.47 -0.92
CA MET A 311 27.02 21.77 -0.68
C MET A 311 27.87 22.61 0.30
N VAL A 312 28.28 22.04 1.43
CA VAL A 312 29.11 22.71 2.44
C VAL A 312 30.52 23.04 1.91
N LEU A 313 31.10 22.13 1.12
CA LEU A 313 32.44 22.30 0.55
C LEU A 313 32.46 23.06 -0.79
N ARG A 314 31.30 23.46 -1.32
CA ARG A 314 31.20 24.18 -2.59
C ARG A 314 31.84 25.56 -2.43
N ARG A 315 32.96 25.73 -3.14
CA ARG A 315 33.66 27.01 -3.32
C ARG A 315 32.93 27.90 -4.32
#